data_AF-A0A953AGW5-F1
#
_entry.id   AF-A0A953AGW5-F1
#
_cell.length_a   1.000
_cell.length_b   1.000
_cell.length_c   1.000
_cell.angle_alpha   90.00
_cell.angle_beta   90.00
_cell.angle_gamma   90.00
#
_symmetry.space_group_name_H-M   'P 1'
#
loop_
_entity.id
_entity.type
_entity.pdbx_description
1 polymer ?
#
loop_
_entity_poly.entity_id
_entity_poly.type
_entity_poly.pdbx_seq_one_letter_code
_entity_poly.pdbx_strand_id
1 'polypeptide(L)'
;MSAWGRATILLFLLGACGGGAFDAFYVSQGIKRYSPLVSAGPTLLGLPWWAPLLAGSAAVVIGLSHPLLDPLLAYSRTARRLSTSIAALGWLCLAYLLGALSLAPIARFGLLGLLYLNFWLLAGRSWQNLVFSAVVAITGTLIEMILANAGIFSFPQNAELLGVPAWLPWLYACASLALGDLGRALILLQRGG
;
A
#
# COMPACT_ATOMS: atom_id res chain seq x y z
N MET A 1 2.68 26.01 -7.73
CA MET A 1 3.09 24.81 -6.96
C MET A 1 4.15 24.03 -7.75
N SER A 2 5.19 23.54 -7.08
CA SER A 2 6.20 22.67 -7.70
C SER A 2 5.58 21.34 -8.15
N ALA A 3 6.24 20.63 -9.08
CA ALA A 3 5.83 19.28 -9.50
C ALA A 3 5.74 18.33 -8.28
N TRP A 4 6.78 18.33 -7.44
CA TRP A 4 6.80 17.57 -6.20
C TRP A 4 5.63 17.89 -5.27
N GLY A 5 5.26 19.16 -5.12
CA GLY A 5 4.11 19.56 -4.30
C GLY A 5 2.79 19.00 -4.85
N ARG A 6 2.58 19.07 -6.17
CA ARG A 6 1.36 18.52 -6.81
C ARG A 6 1.31 16.99 -6.69
N ALA A 7 2.41 16.29 -6.96
CA ALA A 7 2.49 14.84 -6.81
C ALA A 7 2.24 14.40 -5.37
N THR A 8 2.77 15.14 -4.39
CA THR A 8 2.54 14.89 -2.96
C THR A 8 1.06 14.99 -2.61
N ILE A 9 0.38 16.07 -3.02
CA ILE A 9 -1.05 16.24 -2.75
C ILE A 9 -1.88 15.13 -3.40
N LEU A 10 -1.61 14.80 -4.67
CA LEU A 10 -2.35 13.76 -5.38
C LEU A 10 -2.18 12.38 -4.74
N LEU A 11 -0.94 12.00 -4.39
CA LEU A 11 -0.66 10.75 -3.70
C LEU A 11 -1.29 10.71 -2.30
N PHE A 12 -1.24 11.83 -1.58
CA PHE A 12 -1.86 11.94 -0.26
C PHE A 12 -3.37 11.76 -0.33
N LEU A 13 -4.04 12.49 -1.23
CA LEU A 13 -5.50 12.38 -1.41
C LEU A 13 -5.90 10.99 -1.87
N LEU A 14 -5.15 10.39 -2.82
CA LEU A 14 -5.40 9.03 -3.27
C LEU A 14 -5.24 8.01 -2.13
N GLY A 15 -4.18 8.14 -1.33
CA GLY A 15 -3.93 7.25 -0.19
C GLY A 15 -4.95 7.43 0.93
N ALA A 16 -5.32 8.67 1.24
CA ALA A 16 -6.29 8.96 2.29
C ALA A 16 -7.68 8.45 1.93
N CYS A 17 -8.13 8.70 0.69
CA CYS A 17 -9.42 8.23 0.21
C CYS A 17 -9.41 6.72 -0.06
N GLY A 18 -8.47 6.24 -0.88
CA GLY A 18 -8.41 4.85 -1.31
C GLY A 18 -7.97 3.90 -0.19
N GLY A 19 -6.90 4.25 0.52
CA GLY A 19 -6.43 3.48 1.68
C GLY A 19 -7.44 3.51 2.83
N GLY A 20 -8.06 4.67 3.09
CA GLY A 20 -9.18 4.75 4.04
C GLY A 20 -10.36 3.88 3.62
N ALA A 21 -10.77 3.89 2.35
CA ALA A 21 -11.85 3.03 1.86
C ALA A 21 -11.51 1.53 2.02
N PHE A 22 -10.28 1.12 1.74
CA PHE A 22 -9.85 -0.26 1.94
C PHE A 22 -9.80 -0.69 3.40
N ASP A 23 -9.34 0.19 4.29
CA ASP A 23 -9.32 -0.08 5.72
C ASP A 23 -10.74 -0.18 6.28
N ALA A 24 -11.65 0.71 5.86
CA ALA A 24 -13.08 0.63 6.19
C ALA A 24 -13.71 -0.66 5.66
N PHE A 25 -13.34 -1.08 4.44
CA PHE A 25 -13.75 -2.36 3.89
C PHE A 25 -13.30 -3.53 4.79
N TYR A 26 -12.03 -3.58 5.21
CA TYR A 26 -11.55 -4.63 6.11
C TYR A 26 -12.21 -4.62 7.48
N VAL A 27 -12.55 -3.44 8.01
CA VAL A 27 -13.33 -3.31 9.25
C VAL A 27 -14.74 -3.87 9.05
N SER A 28 -15.42 -3.52 7.96
CA SER A 28 -16.76 -4.03 7.66
C SER A 28 -16.82 -5.54 7.41
N GLN A 29 -15.75 -6.12 6.84
CA GLN A 29 -15.60 -7.58 6.69
C GLN A 29 -15.17 -8.27 7.99
N GLY A 30 -14.91 -7.50 9.06
CA GLY A 30 -14.47 -8.02 10.34
C GLY A 30 -13.06 -8.60 10.36
N ILE A 31 -12.27 -8.34 9.32
CA ILE A 31 -10.87 -8.78 9.16
C ILE A 31 -9.97 -8.00 10.12
N LYS A 32 -10.20 -6.68 10.22
CA LYS A 32 -9.50 -5.77 11.11
C LYS A 32 -10.49 -5.16 12.09
N ARG A 33 -10.10 -4.99 13.35
CA ARG A 33 -10.94 -4.35 14.37
C ARG A 33 -10.13 -3.35 15.17
N TYR A 34 -10.61 -2.11 15.22
CA TYR A 34 -10.03 -1.08 16.09
C TYR A 34 -10.43 -1.31 17.54
N SER A 35 -9.51 -1.04 18.46
CA SER A 35 -9.77 -1.14 19.89
C SER A 35 -10.84 -0.14 20.34
N PRO A 36 -11.70 -0.49 21.31
CA PRO A 36 -12.73 0.41 21.82
C PRO A 36 -12.17 1.76 22.30
N LEU A 37 -10.95 1.77 22.86
CA LEU A 37 -10.27 2.99 23.32
C LEU A 37 -9.97 3.96 22.16
N VAL A 38 -9.62 3.42 21.00
CA VAL A 38 -9.32 4.21 19.79
C VAL A 38 -10.62 4.65 19.12
N SER A 39 -11.61 3.76 19.07
CA SER A 39 -12.92 4.00 18.47
C SER A 39 -13.82 4.94 19.29
N ALA A 40 -13.49 5.22 20.55
CA ALA A 40 -14.18 6.21 21.39
C ALA A 40 -13.88 7.66 20.97
N GLY A 41 -12.81 7.89 20.22
CA GLY A 41 -12.45 9.21 19.70
C GLY A 41 -13.26 9.63 18.47
N PRO A 42 -12.94 10.80 17.87
CA PRO A 42 -13.59 11.23 16.65
C PRO A 42 -13.34 10.23 15.51
N THR A 43 -14.42 9.86 14.82
CA THR A 43 -14.37 8.92 13.70
C THR A 43 -14.66 9.63 12.38
N LEU A 44 -14.04 9.14 11.32
CA LEU A 44 -14.28 9.56 9.94
C LEU A 44 -14.68 8.30 9.15
N LEU A 45 -15.90 8.24 8.64
CA LEU A 45 -16.42 7.10 7.87
C LEU A 45 -16.32 5.74 8.61
N GLY A 46 -16.49 5.73 9.93
CA GLY A 46 -16.38 4.51 10.75
C GLY A 46 -14.95 4.07 11.06
N LEU A 47 -13.95 4.87 10.68
CA LEU A 47 -12.55 4.69 11.03
C LEU A 47 -12.09 5.75 12.04
N PRO A 48 -11.01 5.53 12.80
CA PRO A 48 -10.37 6.60 13.55
C PRO A 48 -9.94 7.72 12.60
N TRP A 49 -10.17 8.98 12.99
CA TRP A 49 -9.90 10.17 12.15
C TRP A 49 -8.48 10.23 11.56
N TRP A 50 -7.50 9.65 12.27
CA TRP A 50 -6.10 9.62 11.86
C TRP A 50 -5.77 8.52 10.86
N ALA A 51 -6.59 7.47 10.73
CA ALA A 51 -6.28 6.32 9.89
C ALA A 51 -6.20 6.69 8.39
N PRO A 52 -7.13 7.48 7.83
CA PRO A 52 -6.99 8.02 6.47
C PRO A 52 -5.76 8.92 6.31
N LEU A 53 -5.39 9.71 7.32
CA LEU A 53 -4.21 10.58 7.26
C LEU A 53 -2.91 9.76 7.23
N LEU A 54 -2.86 8.66 7.99
CA LEU A 54 -1.75 7.72 7.98
C LEU A 54 -1.64 7.02 6.63
N ALA A 55 -2.76 6.58 6.05
CA ALA A 55 -2.80 5.96 4.72
C ALA A 55 -2.34 6.92 3.61
N GLY A 56 -2.79 8.19 3.66
CA GLY A 56 -2.33 9.25 2.76
C GLY A 56 -0.83 9.49 2.87
N SER A 57 -0.31 9.57 4.10
CA SER A 57 1.13 9.76 4.35
C SER A 57 1.95 8.57 3.85
N ALA A 58 1.49 7.34 4.09
CA ALA A 58 2.12 6.14 3.57
C ALA A 58 2.16 6.13 2.04
N ALA A 59 1.07 6.54 1.37
CA ALA A 59 1.03 6.61 -0.08
C ALA A 59 2.03 7.63 -0.67
N VAL A 60 2.22 8.77 0.00
CA VAL A 60 3.26 9.74 -0.36
C VAL A 60 4.64 9.15 -0.20
N VAL A 61 4.94 8.56 0.97
CA VAL A 61 6.27 7.99 1.27
C VAL A 61 6.61 6.88 0.28
N ILE A 62 5.69 5.95 0.03
CA ILE A 62 5.89 4.84 -0.91
C ILE A 62 6.00 5.36 -2.34
N GLY A 63 5.11 6.27 -2.75
CA GLY A 63 5.08 6.77 -4.12
C GLY A 63 6.29 7.62 -4.48
N LEU A 64 6.76 8.47 -3.56
CA LEU A 64 7.90 9.37 -3.80
C LEU A 64 9.27 8.75 -3.48
N SER A 65 9.34 7.69 -2.67
CA SER A 65 10.62 7.00 -2.40
C SER A 65 11.27 6.48 -3.70
N HIS A 66 10.47 5.97 -4.63
CA HIS A 66 10.94 5.45 -5.90
C HIS A 66 11.66 6.53 -6.75
N PRO A 67 11.00 7.63 -7.19
CA PRO A 67 11.67 8.65 -7.99
C PRO A 67 12.81 9.38 -7.25
N LEU A 68 12.82 9.39 -5.91
CA LEU A 68 13.93 9.94 -5.12
C LEU A 68 15.16 9.02 -5.10
N LEU A 69 14.95 7.71 -5.07
CA LEU A 69 16.01 6.70 -4.95
C LEU A 69 16.44 6.12 -6.30
N ASP A 70 15.64 6.27 -7.36
CA ASP A 70 15.96 5.84 -8.72
C ASP A 70 17.34 6.38 -9.21
N PRO A 71 17.73 7.66 -8.99
CA PRO A 71 19.05 8.15 -9.38
C PRO A 71 20.21 7.46 -8.64
N LEU A 72 20.02 7.10 -7.37
CA LEU A 72 21.04 6.43 -6.56
C LEU A 72 21.28 4.99 -7.00
N LEU A 73 20.27 4.36 -7.62
CA LEU A 73 20.34 2.99 -8.13
C LEU A 73 20.71 2.92 -9.62
N ALA A 74 21.13 4.05 -10.21
CA ALA A 74 21.36 4.22 -11.65
C ALA A 74 20.18 3.70 -12.50
N TYR A 75 18.96 3.82 -11.97
CA TYR A 75 17.78 3.23 -12.58
C TYR A 75 17.18 4.19 -13.60
N SER A 76 17.52 4.00 -14.87
CA SER A 76 16.98 4.78 -15.98
C SER A 76 15.79 4.06 -16.62
N ARG A 77 14.65 4.00 -15.92
CA ARG A 77 13.45 3.46 -16.54
C ARG A 77 12.72 4.52 -17.35
N THR A 78 12.34 4.19 -18.58
CA THR A 78 11.32 4.94 -19.31
C THR A 78 10.04 4.92 -18.48
N ALA A 79 9.59 6.08 -18.02
CA ALA A 79 8.38 6.11 -17.23
C ALA A 79 7.18 5.62 -18.02
N ARG A 80 6.37 4.83 -17.32
CA ARG A 80 5.07 4.42 -17.81
C ARG A 80 4.17 5.64 -17.99
N ARG A 81 3.27 5.56 -18.97
CA ARG A 81 2.20 6.55 -19.14
C ARG A 81 1.37 6.61 -17.87
N LEU A 82 0.84 7.78 -17.54
CA LEU A 82 -0.01 7.95 -16.36
C LEU A 82 -1.19 6.97 -16.35
N SER A 83 -1.81 6.72 -17.51
CA SER A 83 -2.93 5.77 -17.63
C SER A 83 -2.55 4.34 -17.24
N THR A 84 -1.35 3.88 -17.59
CA THR A 84 -0.90 2.53 -17.21
C THR A 84 -0.52 2.47 -15.73
N SER A 85 0.02 3.55 -15.15
CA SER A 85 0.22 3.64 -13.70
C SER A 85 -1.09 3.68 -12.91
N ILE A 86 -2.12 4.36 -13.41
CA ILE A 86 -3.47 4.33 -12.80
C ILE A 86 -4.07 2.93 -12.90
N ALA A 87 -3.97 2.29 -14.07
CA ALA A 87 -4.41 0.90 -14.24
C ALA A 87 -3.69 -0.05 -13.29
N ALA A 88 -2.42 0.24 -12.95
CA ALA A 88 -1.64 -0.55 -12.00
C ALA A 88 -2.19 -0.51 -10.57
N LEU A 89 -2.94 0.52 -10.19
CA LEU A 89 -3.68 0.55 -8.91
C LEU A 89 -4.72 -0.57 -8.83
N GLY A 90 -5.23 -1.05 -9.97
CA GLY A 90 -6.15 -2.19 -10.03
C GLY A 90 -5.55 -3.47 -9.43
N TRP A 91 -4.23 -3.69 -9.55
CA TRP A 91 -3.55 -4.81 -8.88
C TRP A 91 -3.57 -4.68 -7.37
N LEU A 92 -3.41 -3.46 -6.85
CA LEU A 92 -3.52 -3.19 -5.43
C LEU A 92 -4.96 -3.39 -4.94
N CYS A 93 -5.97 -2.90 -5.69
CA CYS A 93 -7.37 -3.17 -5.39
C CYS A 93 -7.65 -4.68 -5.32
N LEU A 94 -7.16 -5.42 -6.33
CA LEU A 94 -7.31 -6.87 -6.38
C LEU A 94 -6.61 -7.55 -5.19
N ALA A 95 -5.42 -7.10 -4.81
CA ALA A 95 -4.72 -7.60 -3.63
C ALA A 95 -5.55 -7.40 -2.35
N TYR A 96 -6.18 -6.24 -2.19
CA TYR A 96 -7.07 -5.98 -1.06
C TYR A 96 -8.27 -6.93 -1.05
N LEU A 97 -8.93 -7.11 -2.19
CA LEU A 97 -10.09 -8.00 -2.33
C LEU A 97 -9.72 -9.47 -2.05
N LEU A 98 -8.59 -9.94 -2.58
CA LEU A 98 -8.11 -11.31 -2.34
C LEU A 98 -7.68 -11.53 -0.88
N GLY A 99 -7.14 -10.50 -0.22
CA GLY A 99 -6.83 -10.52 1.21
C GLY A 99 -8.07 -10.71 2.10
N ALA A 100 -9.24 -10.29 1.61
CA ALA A 100 -10.52 -10.43 2.30
C ALA A 100 -11.24 -11.76 2.10
N LEU A 101 -10.77 -12.61 1.19
CA LEU A 101 -11.38 -13.92 0.97
C LEU A 101 -11.16 -14.84 2.18
N SER A 102 -12.19 -15.58 2.56
CA SER A 102 -12.15 -16.62 3.59
C SER A 102 -11.41 -17.86 3.09
N LEU A 103 -10.10 -17.75 2.92
CA LEU A 103 -9.19 -18.83 2.53
C LEU A 103 -8.31 -19.24 3.71
N ALA A 104 -7.85 -20.49 3.69
CA ALA A 104 -6.82 -20.96 4.61
C ALA A 104 -5.56 -20.07 4.52
N PRO A 105 -4.86 -19.80 5.64
CA PRO A 105 -3.76 -18.83 5.68
C PRO A 105 -2.69 -19.07 4.62
N ILE A 106 -2.25 -20.32 4.44
CA ILE A 106 -1.24 -20.69 3.45
C ILE A 106 -1.73 -20.48 2.01
N ALA A 107 -2.99 -20.79 1.73
CA ALA A 107 -3.58 -20.60 0.40
C ALA A 107 -3.68 -19.12 0.06
N ARG A 108 -4.08 -18.28 1.03
CA ARG A 108 -4.16 -16.83 0.85
C ARG A 108 -2.79 -16.21 0.66
N PHE A 109 -1.80 -16.63 1.47
CA PHE A 109 -0.41 -16.22 1.33
C PHE A 109 0.13 -16.55 -0.07
N GLY A 110 -0.04 -17.80 -0.52
CA GLY A 110 0.39 -18.24 -1.84
C GLY A 110 -0.29 -17.48 -2.97
N LEU A 111 -1.61 -17.26 -2.88
CA LEU A 111 -2.39 -16.51 -3.87
C LEU A 111 -1.90 -15.06 -4.02
N LEU A 112 -1.70 -14.36 -2.90
CA LEU A 112 -1.19 -12.98 -2.92
C LEU A 112 0.28 -12.90 -3.36
N GLY A 113 1.10 -13.89 -3.01
CA GLY A 113 2.46 -14.01 -3.53
C GLY A 113 2.49 -14.21 -5.04
N LEU A 114 1.62 -15.08 -5.59
CA LEU A 114 1.46 -15.26 -7.03
C LEU A 114 0.94 -14.00 -7.70
N LEU A 115 -0.02 -13.28 -7.09
CA LEU A 115 -0.50 -12.00 -7.59
C LEU A 115 0.64 -10.99 -7.70
N TYR A 116 1.42 -10.82 -6.63
CA TYR A 116 2.57 -9.94 -6.62
C TYR A 116 3.60 -10.32 -7.68
N LEU A 117 3.92 -11.62 -7.80
CA LEU A 117 4.88 -12.10 -8.79
C LEU A 117 4.39 -11.77 -10.22
N ASN A 118 3.13 -12.05 -10.54
CA ASN A 118 2.52 -11.69 -11.82
C ASN A 118 2.57 -10.18 -12.07
N PHE A 119 2.23 -9.39 -11.06
CA PHE A 119 2.30 -7.94 -11.16
C PHE A 119 3.73 -7.47 -11.42
N TRP A 120 4.74 -7.99 -10.70
CA TRP A 120 6.15 -7.68 -10.92
C TRP A 120 6.63 -8.06 -12.33
N LEU A 121 6.18 -9.23 -12.83
CA LEU A 121 6.48 -9.70 -14.19
C LEU A 121 5.97 -8.71 -15.25
N LEU A 122 4.70 -8.30 -15.14
CA LEU A 122 4.07 -7.33 -16.05
C LEU A 122 4.61 -5.91 -15.84
N ALA A 123 5.00 -5.61 -14.61
CA ALA A 123 5.67 -4.38 -14.24
C ALA A 123 7.12 -4.35 -14.72
N GLY A 124 7.60 -5.32 -15.51
CA GLY A 124 8.85 -5.33 -16.27
C GLY A 124 10.08 -5.81 -15.51
N ARG A 125 9.90 -6.68 -14.50
CA ARG A 125 10.94 -7.60 -14.00
C ARG A 125 12.23 -6.97 -13.46
N SER A 126 12.17 -5.73 -12.99
CA SER A 126 13.34 -5.03 -12.44
C SER A 126 13.69 -5.55 -11.04
N TRP A 127 14.98 -5.78 -10.78
CA TRP A 127 15.49 -6.13 -9.46
C TRP A 127 15.33 -4.98 -8.46
N GLN A 128 15.45 -3.72 -8.91
CA GLN A 128 15.24 -2.54 -8.07
C GLN A 128 13.80 -2.52 -7.52
N ASN A 129 12.83 -2.86 -8.35
CA ASN A 129 11.44 -3.01 -7.93
C ASN A 129 11.27 -4.12 -6.89
N LEU A 130 12.03 -5.21 -6.94
CA LEU A 130 12.02 -6.23 -5.88
C LEU A 130 12.57 -5.66 -4.57
N VAL A 131 13.69 -4.94 -4.62
CA VAL A 131 14.31 -4.31 -3.44
C VAL A 131 13.36 -3.31 -2.80
N PHE A 132 12.78 -2.39 -3.58
CA PHE A 132 11.79 -1.45 -3.05
C PHE A 132 10.57 -2.14 -2.46
N SER A 133 10.03 -3.15 -3.17
CA SER A 133 8.89 -3.91 -2.67
C SER A 133 9.21 -4.64 -1.38
N ALA A 134 10.41 -5.22 -1.26
CA ALA A 134 10.86 -5.90 -0.04
C ALA A 134 10.98 -4.91 1.13
N VAL A 135 11.61 -3.75 0.90
CA VAL A 135 11.72 -2.70 1.93
C VAL A 135 10.34 -2.26 2.40
N VAL A 136 9.44 -1.89 1.48
CA VAL A 136 8.09 -1.44 1.81
C VAL A 136 7.27 -2.54 2.48
N ALA A 137 7.38 -3.79 2.02
CA ALA A 137 6.72 -4.95 2.62
C ALA A 137 7.16 -5.18 4.06
N ILE A 138 8.46 -5.15 4.32
CA ILE A 138 9.02 -5.33 5.66
C ILE A 138 8.59 -4.15 6.55
N THR A 139 8.84 -2.90 6.13
CA THR A 139 8.57 -1.73 6.97
C THR A 139 7.09 -1.55 7.25
N GLY A 140 6.22 -1.73 6.24
CA GLY A 140 4.77 -1.61 6.40
C GLY A 140 4.23 -2.67 7.37
N THR A 141 4.65 -3.92 7.20
CA THR A 141 4.23 -5.01 8.09
C THR A 141 4.76 -4.82 9.51
N LEU A 142 6.00 -4.36 9.69
CA LEU A 142 6.55 -4.07 11.02
C LEU A 142 5.78 -2.95 11.73
N ILE A 143 5.41 -1.88 11.02
CA ILE A 143 4.58 -0.80 11.60
C ILE A 143 3.24 -1.36 12.06
N GLU A 144 2.58 -2.18 11.22
CA GLU A 144 1.31 -2.82 11.59
C GLU A 144 1.46 -3.77 12.78
N MET A 145 2.55 -4.54 12.89
CA MET A 145 2.84 -5.36 14.07
C MET A 145 2.99 -4.51 15.33
N ILE A 146 3.72 -3.40 15.26
CA ILE A 146 3.91 -2.50 16.40
C ILE A 146 2.56 -1.94 16.86
N LEU A 147 1.73 -1.45 15.93
CA LEU A 147 0.42 -0.89 16.24
C LEU A 147 -0.56 -1.95 16.78
N ALA A 148 -0.54 -3.16 16.21
CA ALA A 148 -1.35 -4.28 16.68
C ALA A 148 -0.96 -4.70 18.10
N ASN A 149 0.35 -4.82 18.37
CA ASN A 149 0.86 -5.20 19.68
C ASN A 149 0.69 -4.09 20.73
N ALA A 150 0.62 -2.83 20.30
CA ALA A 150 0.22 -1.69 21.14
C ALA A 150 -1.29 -1.64 21.42
N GLY A 151 -2.08 -2.57 20.89
CA GLY A 151 -3.53 -2.65 21.12
C GLY A 151 -4.34 -1.59 20.39
N ILE A 152 -3.81 -0.97 19.32
CA ILE A 152 -4.52 0.03 18.53
C ILE A 152 -5.63 -0.63 17.69
N PHE A 153 -5.30 -1.76 17.08
CA PHE A 153 -6.23 -2.63 16.36
C PHE A 153 -5.77 -4.09 16.44
N SER A 154 -6.61 -5.02 15.99
CA SER A 154 -6.27 -6.43 15.88
C SER A 154 -6.84 -7.06 14.62
N PHE A 155 -6.29 -8.20 14.23
CA PHE A 155 -6.77 -9.05 13.15
C PHE A 155 -7.33 -10.36 13.72
N PRO A 156 -8.62 -10.41 14.13
CA PRO A 156 -9.11 -11.46 15.03
C PRO A 156 -9.00 -12.89 14.46
N GLN A 157 -9.10 -13.03 13.13
CA GLN A 157 -9.11 -14.32 12.44
C GLN A 157 -7.83 -14.58 11.63
N ASN A 158 -6.89 -13.64 11.57
CA ASN A 158 -5.71 -13.72 10.70
C ASN A 158 -4.50 -13.08 11.39
N ALA A 159 -4.07 -13.63 12.52
CA ALA A 159 -2.99 -13.08 13.36
C ALA A 159 -1.76 -14.00 13.39
N GLU A 160 -1.40 -14.60 12.25
CA GLU A 160 -0.35 -15.63 12.20
C GLU A 160 1.07 -15.07 12.39
N LEU A 161 1.26 -13.76 12.17
CA LEU A 161 2.57 -13.12 12.14
C LEU A 161 2.65 -12.04 13.23
N LEU A 162 2.79 -12.46 14.49
CA LEU A 162 2.86 -11.58 15.67
C LEU A 162 1.71 -10.56 15.75
N GLY A 163 0.47 -11.02 15.51
CA GLY A 163 -0.72 -10.19 15.62
C GLY A 163 -1.22 -9.58 14.30
N VAL A 164 -0.50 -9.80 13.18
CA VAL A 164 -0.95 -9.39 11.83
C VAL A 164 -1.04 -10.58 10.86
N PRO A 165 -1.73 -10.43 9.73
CA PRO A 165 -1.90 -11.53 8.79
C PRO A 165 -0.61 -11.87 8.04
N ALA A 166 -0.33 -13.15 7.86
CA ALA A 166 0.88 -13.59 7.14
C ALA A 166 0.95 -13.08 5.69
N TRP A 167 -0.19 -12.79 5.07
CA TRP A 167 -0.28 -12.30 3.69
C TRP A 167 -0.08 -10.79 3.54
N LEU A 168 -0.06 -10.03 4.65
CA LEU A 168 0.07 -8.57 4.65
C LEU A 168 1.35 -8.05 3.95
N PRO A 169 2.52 -8.70 4.06
CA PRO A 169 3.72 -8.30 3.31
C PRO A 169 3.49 -8.24 1.79
N TRP A 170 2.73 -9.18 1.22
CA TRP A 170 2.43 -9.19 -0.22
C TRP A 170 1.55 -8.01 -0.63
N LEU A 171 0.63 -7.59 0.24
CA LEU A 171 -0.21 -6.40 0.01
C LEU A 171 0.67 -5.14 -0.09
N TYR A 172 1.61 -4.97 0.85
CA TYR A 172 2.56 -3.85 0.83
C TYR A 172 3.53 -3.94 -0.36
N ALA A 173 3.95 -5.14 -0.76
CA ALA A 173 4.76 -5.32 -1.96
C ALA A 173 4.01 -4.86 -3.23
N CYS A 174 2.73 -5.21 -3.36
CA CYS A 174 1.86 -4.69 -4.43
C CYS A 174 1.71 -3.16 -4.36
N ALA A 175 1.55 -2.61 -3.15
CA ALA A 175 1.45 -1.16 -2.94
C ALA A 175 2.73 -0.44 -3.41
N SER A 176 3.91 -1.01 -3.14
CA SER A 176 5.19 -0.49 -3.62
C SER A 176 5.23 -0.34 -5.14
N LEU A 177 4.85 -1.40 -5.87
CA LEU A 177 4.87 -1.36 -7.34
C LEU A 177 3.85 -0.35 -7.88
N ALA A 178 2.62 -0.38 -7.38
CA ALA A 178 1.54 0.46 -7.89
C ALA A 178 1.76 1.95 -7.59
N LEU A 179 2.05 2.29 -6.33
CA LEU A 179 2.26 3.67 -5.91
C LEU A 179 3.61 4.22 -6.38
N GLY A 180 4.65 3.40 -6.43
CA GLY A 180 5.95 3.78 -6.96
C GLY A 180 5.89 4.14 -8.45
N ASP A 181 5.18 3.34 -9.26
CA ASP A 181 4.95 3.65 -10.66
C ASP A 181 4.09 4.90 -10.87
N LEU A 182 3.10 5.12 -10.01
CA LEU A 182 2.29 6.33 -10.03
C LEU A 182 3.12 7.57 -9.67
N GLY A 183 3.94 7.49 -8.62
CA GLY A 183 4.83 8.58 -8.20
C GLY A 183 5.80 9.00 -9.30
N ARG A 184 6.44 8.03 -9.96
CA ARG A 184 7.30 8.28 -11.14
C ARG A 184 6.52 8.98 -12.26
N ALA A 185 5.32 8.48 -12.61
CA ALA A 185 4.51 9.04 -13.68
C ALA A 185 4.04 10.47 -13.37
N LEU A 186 3.65 10.76 -12.13
CA LEU A 186 3.21 12.10 -11.71
C LEU A 186 4.34 13.14 -11.80
N ILE A 187 5.56 12.78 -11.37
CA ILE A 187 6.72 13.66 -11.45
C ILE A 187 7.09 13.96 -12.91
N LEU A 188 7.00 12.96 -13.79
CA LEU A 188 7.41 13.11 -15.19
C LEU A 188 6.39 13.85 -16.04
N LEU A 189 5.09 13.59 -15.83
CA LEU A 189 4.02 14.36 -16.46
C LEU A 189 4.19 15.87 -16.23
N GLN A 190 4.63 16.25 -15.03
CA GLN A 190 4.73 17.65 -14.61
C GLN A 190 6.07 18.30 -14.94
N ARG A 191 7.05 17.54 -15.44
CA ARG A 191 8.31 18.06 -16.00
C ARG A 191 8.26 18.24 -17.52
N GLY A 192 7.34 17.53 -18.19
CA GLY A 192 7.20 17.55 -19.64
C GLY A 192 6.13 18.51 -20.19
N GLY A 193 5.51 19.33 -19.33
CA GLY A 193 4.55 20.38 -19.71
C GLY A 193 4.91 21.68 -19.03
#